data_AF-A0A640YAH3-F1
#
_entry.id   AF-A0A640YAH3-F1
#
_cell.length_a   1.000
_cell.length_b   1.000
_cell.length_c   1.000
_cell.angle_alpha   90.00
_cell.angle_beta   90.00
_cell.angle_gamma   90.00
#
_symmetry.space_group_name_H-M   'P 1'
#
loop_
_entity.id
_entity.type
_entity.pdbx_description
1 polymer ?
#
loop_
_entity_poly.entity_id
_entity_poly.type
_entity_poly.pdbx_seq_one_letter_code
_entity_poly.pdbx_strand_id
1 'polypeptide(L)'
;MSEAERPDLRDPARRPTVDEIRALVAPSTPHFAQQTRNRIAALIERLPTDDPARVEGERQIARLNDLARQSGDPRGPGPRPPDPAGP
;
A
#
# COMPACT_ATOMS: atom_id res chain seq x y z
N MET A 1 -15.59 -23.32 -15.52
CA MET A 1 -15.72 -23.53 -14.06
C MET A 1 -14.37 -23.26 -13.44
N SER A 2 -14.24 -22.19 -12.65
CA SER A 2 -13.02 -21.83 -11.92
C SER A 2 -13.42 -21.48 -10.49
N GLU A 3 -13.21 -22.42 -9.58
CA GLU A 3 -13.67 -22.43 -8.18
C GLU A 3 -12.74 -21.66 -7.21
N ALA A 4 -12.41 -20.39 -7.46
CA ALA A 4 -11.56 -19.65 -6.51
C ALA A 4 -11.87 -18.17 -6.30
N GLU A 5 -13.02 -17.67 -6.75
CA GLU A 5 -13.51 -16.38 -6.25
C GLU A 5 -14.06 -16.58 -4.85
N ARG A 6 -13.20 -16.51 -3.82
CA ARG A 6 -13.61 -16.56 -2.40
C ARG A 6 -14.65 -15.46 -2.14
N PRO A 7 -15.95 -15.78 -2.01
CA PRO A 7 -17.00 -14.76 -1.83
C PRO A 7 -16.83 -14.01 -0.50
N ASP A 8 -16.27 -14.70 0.50
CA ASP A 8 -15.96 -14.19 1.84
C ASP A 8 -14.95 -13.03 1.87
N LEU A 9 -14.22 -12.79 0.78
CA LEU A 9 -13.32 -11.63 0.66
C LEU A 9 -14.05 -10.36 0.23
N ARG A 10 -15.30 -10.48 -0.24
CA ARG A 10 -16.12 -9.35 -0.72
C ARG A 10 -17.24 -8.97 0.25
N ASP A 11 -17.36 -9.67 1.37
CA ASP A 11 -18.33 -9.32 2.41
C ASP A 11 -17.92 -8.00 3.09
N PRO A 12 -18.73 -6.93 2.94
CA PRO A 12 -18.40 -5.62 3.50
C PRO A 12 -18.56 -5.55 5.02
N ALA A 13 -19.16 -6.56 5.66
CA ALA A 13 -19.29 -6.66 7.11
C ALA A 13 -18.11 -7.42 7.74
N ARG A 14 -17.31 -8.15 6.95
CA ARG A 14 -16.10 -8.81 7.44
C ARG A 14 -14.99 -7.79 7.70
N ARG A 15 -14.47 -7.81 8.93
CA ARG A 15 -13.28 -7.04 9.31
C ARG A 15 -12.04 -7.60 8.59
N PRO A 16 -11.31 -6.77 7.82
CA PRO A 16 -10.08 -7.20 7.18
C PRO A 16 -9.02 -7.49 8.24
N THR A 17 -8.25 -8.54 8.03
CA THR A 17 -7.12 -8.92 8.90
C THR A 17 -5.82 -8.29 8.44
N VAL A 18 -4.83 -8.23 9.34
CA VAL A 18 -3.45 -7.77 9.02
C VAL A 18 -2.86 -8.55 7.84
N ASP A 19 -3.10 -9.86 7.79
CA ASP A 19 -2.60 -10.72 6.71
C ASP A 19 -3.24 -10.37 5.36
N GLU A 20 -4.56 -10.12 5.35
CA GLU A 20 -5.27 -9.70 4.13
C GLU A 20 -4.80 -8.33 3.64
N ILE A 21 -4.52 -7.39 4.55
CA ILE A 21 -3.90 -6.09 4.19
C ILE A 21 -2.54 -6.32 3.51
N ARG A 22 -1.69 -7.21 4.07
CA ARG A 22 -0.38 -7.55 3.47
C ARG A 22 -0.55 -8.24 2.12
N ALA A 23 -1.51 -9.14 2.00
CA ALA A 23 -1.81 -9.85 0.76
C ALA A 23 -2.30 -8.92 -0.36
N LEU A 24 -2.97 -7.81 -0.04
CA LEU A 24 -3.33 -6.77 -1.02
C LEU A 24 -2.11 -6.01 -1.55
N VAL A 25 -1.09 -5.83 -0.71
CA VAL A 25 0.14 -5.09 -1.06
C VAL A 25 1.13 -5.98 -1.80
N ALA A 26 1.24 -7.26 -1.45
CA ALA A 26 2.22 -8.19 -2.03
C ALA A 26 2.23 -8.26 -3.58
N PRO A 27 1.08 -8.26 -4.30
CA PRO A 27 1.06 -8.21 -5.75
C PRO A 27 1.05 -6.78 -6.33
N SER A 28 1.12 -5.73 -5.50
CA SER A 28 0.97 -4.36 -5.99
C SER A 28 2.20 -3.92 -6.78
N THR A 29 2.01 -3.73 -8.08
CA THR A 29 2.97 -3.01 -8.92
C THR A 29 2.84 -1.50 -8.66
N PRO A 30 3.86 -0.70 -8.97
CA PRO A 30 3.82 0.73 -8.67
C PRO A 30 2.64 1.48 -9.30
N HIS A 31 2.19 1.04 -10.48
CA HIS A 31 1.04 1.62 -11.17
C HIS A 31 -0.28 1.40 -10.41
N PHE A 32 -0.40 0.26 -9.72
CA PHE A 32 -1.55 -0.05 -8.87
C PHE A 32 -1.42 0.48 -7.45
N ALA A 33 -0.25 0.99 -7.05
CA ALA A 33 0.00 1.41 -5.67
C ALA A 33 -1.00 2.47 -5.18
N GLN A 34 -1.37 3.42 -6.03
CA GLN A 34 -2.40 4.43 -5.71
C GLN A 34 -3.80 3.82 -5.56
N GLN A 35 -4.14 2.83 -6.38
CA GLN A 35 -5.44 2.15 -6.32
C GLN A 35 -5.52 1.26 -5.07
N THR A 36 -4.46 0.49 -4.78
CA THR A 36 -4.34 -0.30 -3.55
C THR A 36 -4.41 0.59 -2.31
N ARG A 37 -3.74 1.75 -2.31
CA ARG A 37 -3.77 2.72 -1.19
C ARG A 37 -5.19 3.17 -0.87
N ASN A 38 -5.96 3.56 -1.89
CA ASN A 38 -7.34 4.01 -1.71
C ASN A 38 -8.24 2.89 -1.19
N ARG A 39 -8.03 1.66 -1.67
CA ARG A 39 -8.75 0.49 -1.18
C ARG A 39 -8.44 0.19 0.29
N ILE A 40 -7.17 0.24 0.70
CA ILE A 40 -6.76 0.03 2.10
C ILE A 40 -7.35 1.14 2.98
N ALA A 41 -7.32 2.40 2.54
CA ALA A 41 -7.88 3.53 3.28
C ALA A 41 -9.37 3.31 3.61
N ALA A 42 -10.17 2.90 2.63
CA ALA A 42 -11.59 2.61 2.82
C ALA A 42 -11.84 1.42 3.76
N LEU A 43 -10.95 0.43 3.76
CA LEU A 43 -11.02 -0.74 4.65
C LEU A 43 -10.74 -0.36 6.11
N ILE A 44 -9.70 0.44 6.35
CA ILE A 44 -9.28 0.81 7.72
C ILE A 44 -10.12 1.94 8.32
N GLU A 45 -10.76 2.79 7.52
CA GLU A 45 -11.64 3.86 8.00
C GLU A 45 -12.82 3.32 8.81
N ARG A 46 -13.27 2.10 8.49
CA ARG A 46 -14.34 1.38 9.19
C ARG A 46 -13.88 0.67 10.47
N LEU A 47 -12.57 0.64 10.73
CA LEU A 47 -12.00 -0.07 11.87
C LEU A 47 -11.79 0.85 13.09
N PRO A 48 -11.90 0.30 14.31
CA PRO A 48 -11.49 0.99 15.53
C PRO A 48 -10.02 1.46 15.43
N THR A 49 -9.69 2.57 16.07
CA THR A 49 -8.33 3.11 16.08
C THR A 49 -7.29 2.15 16.69
N ASP A 50 -7.73 1.29 17.62
CA ASP A 50 -6.89 0.29 18.30
C ASP A 50 -6.75 -1.02 17.49
N ASP A 51 -7.41 -1.13 16.32
CA ASP A 51 -7.39 -2.36 15.54
C ASP A 51 -6.02 -2.58 14.87
N PRO A 52 -5.39 -3.76 15.04
CA PRO A 52 -4.08 -4.03 14.46
C PRO A 52 -4.07 -3.95 12.92
N ALA A 53 -5.19 -4.26 12.25
CA ALA A 53 -5.30 -4.14 10.80
C ALA A 53 -5.33 -2.67 10.35
N ARG A 54 -5.87 -1.76 11.17
CA ARG A 54 -5.79 -0.32 10.92
C ARG A 54 -4.37 0.19 11.00
N VAL A 55 -3.67 -0.14 12.09
CA VAL A 55 -2.26 0.26 12.28
C VAL A 55 -1.37 -0.24 11.15
N GLU A 56 -1.54 -1.50 10.72
CA GLU A 56 -0.78 -2.02 9.59
C GLU A 56 -1.20 -1.35 8.28
N GLY A 57 -2.50 -1.14 8.04
CA GLY A 57 -2.99 -0.49 6.83
C GLY A 57 -2.45 0.93 6.66
N GLU A 58 -2.36 1.72 7.73
CA GLU A 58 -1.74 3.06 7.70
C GLU A 58 -0.25 2.98 7.32
N ARG A 59 0.49 2.00 7.87
CA ARG A 59 1.90 1.76 7.50
C ARG A 59 2.06 1.37 6.04
N GLN A 60 1.15 0.55 5.51
CA GLN A 60 1.19 0.11 4.12
C GLN A 60 0.80 1.24 3.15
N ILE A 61 -0.19 2.08 3.51
CA ILE A 61 -0.56 3.28 2.76
C ILE A 61 0.66 4.20 2.57
N ALA A 62 1.45 4.42 3.63
CA ALA A 62 2.66 5.23 3.54
C ALA A 62 3.67 4.63 2.56
N ARG A 63 3.90 3.31 2.60
CA ARG A 63 4.79 2.60 1.66
C ARG A 63 4.30 2.68 0.21
N LEU A 64 3.01 2.46 -0.02
CA LEU A 64 2.42 2.53 -1.36
C LEU A 64 2.49 3.95 -1.94
N ASN A 65 2.36 4.98 -1.11
CA ASN A 65 2.51 6.37 -1.52
C ASN A 65 3.95 6.65 -1.97
N ASP A 66 4.94 6.13 -1.25
CA ASP A 66 6.34 6.26 -1.64
C ASP A 66 6.66 5.49 -2.94
N LEU A 67 6.17 4.25 -3.07
CA LEU A 67 6.30 3.44 -4.28
C LEU A 67 5.67 4.12 -5.50
N ALA A 68 4.51 4.74 -5.34
CA ALA A 68 3.84 5.49 -6.40
C ALA A 68 4.65 6.72 -6.84
N ARG A 69 5.30 7.42 -5.89
CA ARG A 69 6.18 8.56 -6.21
C ARG A 69 7.41 8.12 -6.99
N GLN A 70 8.06 7.05 -6.56
CA GLN A 70 9.27 6.53 -7.20
C GLN A 70 9.01 6.06 -8.65
N SER A 71 7.81 5.54 -8.93
CA SER A 71 7.49 5.04 -10.27
C SER A 71 6.85 6.08 -11.20
N GLY A 72 6.39 7.21 -10.66
CA GLY A 72 5.90 8.34 -11.43
C GLY A 72 7.00 9.29 -11.92
N ASP A 73 8.21 9.17 -11.38
CA ASP A 73 9.35 10.00 -11.77
C ASP A 73 10.40 9.19 -12.55
N PRO A 74 10.52 9.34 -13.88
CA PRO A 74 11.68 8.81 -14.62
C PRO A 74 12.99 9.53 -14.24
N ARG A 75 12.94 10.59 -13.41
CA ARG A 75 14.07 11.16 -12.70
C ARG A 75 14.09 10.50 -11.33
N GLY A 76 14.77 9.36 -11.26
CA GLY A 76 15.32 8.89 -9.98
C GLY A 76 16.12 10.01 -9.30
N PRO A 77 16.60 9.84 -8.07
CA PRO A 77 17.60 10.75 -7.54
C PRO A 77 18.75 10.78 -8.55
N GLY A 78 18.82 11.84 -9.36
CA GLY A 78 19.93 12.09 -10.26
C GLY A 78 21.20 12.05 -9.42
N PRO A 79 22.33 11.59 -9.98
CA PRO A 79 23.56 11.43 -9.22
C PRO A 79 23.81 12.70 -8.42
N ARG A 80 23.84 12.57 -7.08
CA ARG A 80 24.24 13.65 -6.19
C ARG A 80 25.56 14.20 -6.76
N PRO A 81 25.64 15.48 -7.14
CA PRO A 81 26.91 16.04 -7.57
C PRO A 81 27.91 15.86 -6.43
N PRO A 82 29.16 15.44 -6.71
CA PRO A 82 30.16 15.34 -5.65
C PRO A 82 30.26 16.72 -4.99
N ASP A 83 30.18 16.73 -3.66
CA ASP A 83 30.45 17.93 -2.87
C ASP A 83 31.75 18.57 -3.35
N PRO A 84 31.80 19.89 -3.60
CA PRO A 84 33.07 20.55 -3.84
C PRO A 84 33.88 20.47 -2.55
N ALA A 85 34.77 19.49 -2.49
CA ALA A 85 35.83 19.45 -1.49
C ALA A 85 36.68 20.72 -1.67
N GLY A 86 36.53 21.64 -0.73
CA GLY A 86 37.53 22.64 -0.36
C GLY A 86 37.66 22.60 1.17
N PRO A 87 38.75 23.09 1.76
CA PRO A 87 39.83 23.92 1.19
C PRO A 87 41.07 23.16 0.69
#